data_AF-A0A9X9A3D0-F1
#
_entry.id   AF-A0A9X9A3D0-F1
#
_cell.length_a   1.000
_cell.length_b   1.000
_cell.length_c   1.000
_cell.angle_alpha   90.00
_cell.angle_beta   90.00
_cell.angle_gamma   90.00
#
_symmetry.space_group_name_H-M   'P 1'
#
loop_
_entity.id
_entity.type
_entity.pdbx_description
1 polymer ?
#
loop_
_entity_poly.entity_id
_entity_poly.type
_entity_poly.pdbx_seq_one_letter_code
_entity_poly.pdbx_strand_id
1 'polypeptide(L)'
;PPGFSSPSTLVIQSDKKLDEGTSLQILDELTDKISKLKGVSEVYAPTRPTGEKIKELYLNKQAGELNTGLGDADGGIKEINDGLTDA
;
A
#
# COMPACT_ATOMS: atom_id res chain seq x y z
N PRO A 1 -7.29 7.51 -21.91
CA PRO A 1 -8.75 7.72 -22.08
C PRO A 1 -9.04 9.09 -22.70
N PRO A 2 -10.10 9.25 -23.51
CA PRO A 2 -10.59 10.57 -23.88
C PRO A 2 -10.90 11.34 -22.59
N GLY A 3 -10.15 12.40 -22.30
CA GLY A 3 -10.28 13.15 -21.05
C GLY A 3 -8.97 13.74 -20.49
N PHE A 4 -7.80 13.16 -20.82
CA PHE A 4 -6.51 13.73 -20.42
C PHE A 4 -5.96 14.67 -21.49
N SER A 5 -5.91 15.96 -21.16
CA SER A 5 -5.16 16.96 -21.92
C SER A 5 -3.67 16.69 -21.70
N SER A 6 -2.98 16.14 -22.71
CA SER A 6 -1.52 15.89 -22.75
C SER A 6 -1.02 14.62 -22.04
N PRO A 7 -1.36 13.41 -22.53
CA PRO A 7 -0.75 12.18 -22.02
C PRO A 7 0.74 12.10 -22.41
N SER A 8 1.56 11.58 -21.50
CA SER A 8 2.95 11.16 -21.77
C SER A 8 3.10 9.68 -21.41
N THR A 9 3.97 8.96 -22.13
CA THR A 9 4.23 7.53 -21.87
C THR A 9 5.69 7.34 -21.49
N LEU A 10 5.93 6.70 -20.34
CA LEU A 10 7.25 6.20 -19.95
C LEU A 10 7.30 4.69 -20.22
N VAL A 11 8.22 4.27 -21.08
CA VAL A 11 8.45 2.84 -21.36
C VAL A 11 9.70 2.38 -20.62
N ILE A 12 9.58 1.26 -19.92
CA ILE A 12 10.68 0.64 -19.17
C ILE A 12 10.97 -0.72 -19.79
N GLN A 13 12.20 -0.91 -20.26
CA GLN A 13 12.71 -2.19 -20.72
C GLN A 13 13.72 -2.72 -19.70
N SER A 14 13.68 -4.02 -19.43
CA SER A 14 14.60 -4.69 -18.53
C SER A 14 14.87 -6.11 -19.00
N ASP A 15 16.08 -6.61 -18.76
CA ASP A 15 16.41 -8.03 -18.91
C ASP A 15 15.86 -8.88 -17.74
N LYS A 16 15.34 -8.22 -16.69
CA LYS A 16 14.67 -8.86 -15.55
C LYS A 16 13.16 -8.82 -15.75
N LYS A 17 12.47 -9.80 -15.17
CA LYS A 17 11.01 -9.86 -15.14
C LYS A 17 10.42 -8.66 -14.39
N LEU A 18 9.40 -8.04 -14.98
CA LEU A 18 8.73 -6.87 -14.42
C LEU A 18 7.37 -7.19 -13.77
N ASP A 19 6.94 -8.44 -13.86
CA ASP A 19 5.67 -8.98 -13.34
C ASP A 19 5.84 -9.73 -12.00
N GLU A 20 7.03 -9.69 -11.41
CA GLU A 20 7.30 -10.25 -10.08
C GLU A 20 7.13 -9.21 -8.97
N GLY A 21 6.81 -9.66 -7.74
CA GLY A 21 6.48 -8.78 -6.61
C GLY A 21 7.51 -7.68 -6.33
N THR A 22 8.81 -7.99 -6.38
CA THR A 22 9.89 -7.01 -6.19
C THR A 22 9.89 -5.93 -7.28
N SER A 23 9.72 -6.33 -8.54
CA SER A 23 9.66 -5.40 -9.67
C SER A 23 8.40 -4.54 -9.62
N LEU A 24 7.26 -5.13 -9.27
CA LEU A 24 6.01 -4.40 -9.07
C LEU A 24 6.11 -3.39 -7.92
N GLN A 25 6.81 -3.71 -6.83
CA GLN A 25 7.09 -2.76 -5.76
C GLN A 25 7.91 -1.56 -6.25
N ILE A 26 8.98 -1.80 -7.00
CA ILE A 26 9.81 -0.73 -7.57
C ILE A 26 8.99 0.15 -8.53
N LEU A 27 8.15 -0.47 -9.37
CA LEU A 27 7.25 0.24 -10.27
C LEU A 27 6.20 1.06 -9.50
N ASP A 28 5.71 0.56 -8.37
CA ASP A 28 4.78 1.33 -7.52
C ASP A 28 5.46 2.53 -6.86
N GLU A 29 6.69 2.37 -6.36
CA GLU A 29 7.48 3.47 -5.80
C GLU A 29 7.78 4.54 -6.85
N LEU A 30 8.11 4.13 -8.08
CA LEU A 30 8.30 5.04 -9.21
C LEU A 30 6.99 5.78 -9.53
N THR A 31 5.87 5.05 -9.58
CA THR A 31 4.54 5.62 -9.81
C THR A 31 4.20 6.68 -8.75
N ASP A 32 4.49 6.39 -7.47
CA ASP A 32 4.25 7.30 -6.34
C ASP A 32 5.12 8.57 -6.40
N LYS A 33 6.35 8.46 -6.93
CA LYS A 33 7.22 9.62 -7.16
C LYS A 33 6.70 10.48 -8.30
N ILE A 34 6.30 9.88 -9.42
CA ILE A 34 5.76 10.60 -10.59
C ILE A 34 4.46 11.32 -10.23
N SER A 35 3.57 10.68 -9.47
CA SER A 35 2.29 11.27 -9.07
C SER A 35 2.43 12.51 -8.17
N LYS A 36 3.60 12.73 -7.57
CA LYS A 36 3.89 13.91 -6.74
C LYS A 36 4.50 15.07 -7.53
N LEU A 37 4.81 14.88 -8.81
CA LEU A 37 5.37 15.95 -9.64
C LEU A 37 4.30 17.00 -9.96
N LYS A 38 4.67 18.28 -9.87
CA LYS A 38 3.78 19.38 -10.21
C LYS A 38 3.30 19.27 -11.66
N GLY A 39 1.98 19.34 -11.86
CA GLY A 39 1.36 19.27 -13.19
C GLY A 39 1.00 17.85 -13.64
N VAL A 40 1.32 16.81 -12.86
CA VAL A 40 0.82 15.45 -13.07
C VAL A 40 -0.52 15.31 -12.36
N SER A 41 -1.58 15.04 -13.12
CA SER A 41 -2.93 14.82 -12.57
C SER A 41 -3.17 13.37 -12.17
N GLU A 42 -2.68 12.42 -12.96
CA GLU A 42 -2.85 10.99 -12.71
C GLU A 42 -1.71 10.18 -13.33
N VAL A 43 -1.42 9.00 -12.77
CA VAL A 43 -0.41 8.06 -13.29
C VAL A 43 -1.00 6.67 -13.33
N TYR A 44 -1.04 6.09 -14.54
CA TYR A 44 -1.48 4.71 -14.77
C TYR A 44 -0.27 3.79 -14.80
N ALA A 45 -0.31 2.70 -14.04
CA ALA A 45 0.77 1.73 -13.92
C ALA A 45 0.23 0.32 -13.68
N PRO A 46 1.05 -0.75 -13.84
CA PRO A 46 0.60 -2.12 -13.58
C PRO A 46 0.01 -2.36 -12.18
N THR A 47 0.49 -1.65 -11.16
CA THR A 47 -0.03 -1.72 -9.77
C THR A 47 -1.23 -0.81 -9.51
N ARG A 48 -1.52 0.13 -10.43
CA ARG A 48 -2.60 1.12 -10.36
C ARG A 48 -3.28 1.26 -11.74
N PRO A 49 -3.96 0.21 -12.23
CA PRO A 49 -4.51 0.18 -13.59
C PRO A 49 -5.63 1.21 -13.80
N THR A 50 -6.26 1.68 -12.73
CA THR A 50 -7.27 2.74 -12.74
C THR A 50 -6.71 4.12 -12.38
N GLY A 51 -5.38 4.24 -12.18
CA GLY A 51 -4.73 5.45 -11.68
C GLY A 51 -4.78 5.62 -10.14
N GLU A 52 -5.63 4.85 -9.46
CA GLU A 52 -5.77 4.85 -8.01
C GLU A 52 -5.03 3.67 -7.32
N LYS A 53 -4.67 3.85 -6.05
CA LYS A 53 -4.11 2.77 -5.22
C LYS A 53 -5.20 1.75 -4.87
N ILE A 54 -4.96 0.47 -5.19
CA ILE A 54 -5.83 -0.63 -4.75
C ILE A 54 -5.47 -0.98 -3.30
N LYS A 55 -6.26 -0.48 -2.33
CA LYS A 55 -5.94 -0.56 -0.89
C LYS A 55 -5.62 -1.97 -0.40
N GLU A 56 -6.26 -2.99 -0.97
CA GLU A 56 -6.07 -4.41 -0.65
C GLU A 56 -4.67 -4.93 -0.98
N LEU A 57 -3.97 -4.32 -1.95
CA LEU A 57 -2.60 -4.69 -2.33
C LEU A 57 -1.55 -4.06 -1.41
N TYR A 58 -1.94 -3.10 -0.56
CA TYR A 58 -1.07 -2.49 0.43
C TYR A 58 -1.38 -3.10 1.79
N LEU A 59 -0.35 -3.56 2.52
CA LEU A 59 -0.41 -4.43 3.71
C LEU A 59 -1.13 -3.87 4.96
N ASN A 60 -2.05 -2.92 4.80
CA ASN A 60 -2.74 -2.24 5.90
C ASN A 60 -3.66 -3.18 6.70
N LYS A 61 -4.26 -4.21 6.08
CA LYS A 61 -5.19 -5.11 6.76
C LYS A 61 -4.48 -6.01 7.79
N GLN A 62 -3.33 -6.59 7.44
CA GLN A 62 -2.56 -7.45 8.34
C GLN A 62 -1.94 -6.67 9.51
N ALA A 63 -1.45 -5.44 9.25
CA ALA A 63 -0.97 -4.57 10.32
C ALA A 63 -2.11 -4.16 11.27
N GLY A 64 -3.31 -3.94 10.73
CA GLY A 64 -4.52 -3.68 11.53
C GLY A 64 -4.90 -4.87 12.41
N GLU A 65 -4.98 -6.08 11.85
CA GLU A 65 -5.30 -7.31 12.59
C GLU A 65 -4.26 -7.61 13.68
N LEU A 66 -2.96 -7.43 13.40
CA LEU A 66 -1.91 -7.56 14.41
C LEU A 66 -2.10 -6.55 15.55
N ASN A 67 -2.39 -5.29 15.23
CA ASN A 67 -2.62 -4.26 16.23
C ASN A 67 -3.86 -4.56 17.09
N THR A 68 -4.93 -5.08 16.49
CA THR A 68 -6.11 -5.54 17.22
C THR A 68 -5.76 -6.69 18.16
N GLY A 69 -5.07 -7.72 17.69
CA GLY A 69 -4.65 -8.85 18.53
C GLY A 69 -3.71 -8.45 19.68
N LEU A 70 -2.82 -7.48 19.46
CA LEU A 70 -1.99 -6.89 20.51
C LEU A 70 -2.83 -6.13 21.55
N GLY A 71 -3.87 -5.41 21.11
CA GLY A 71 -4.81 -4.73 22.00
C GLY A 71 -5.64 -5.71 22.84
N ASP A 72 -6.12 -6.80 22.24
CA ASP A 72 -6.86 -7.85 22.93
C ASP A 72 -5.97 -8.54 23.99
N ALA A 73 -4.70 -8.78 23.66
CA ALA A 73 -3.73 -9.33 24.61
C ALA A 73 -3.44 -8.38 25.80
N ASP A 74 -3.28 -7.07 25.55
CA ASP A 74 -3.15 -6.07 26.62
C ASP A 74 -4.39 -6.02 27.52
N GLY A 75 -5.59 -6.09 26.93
CA GLY A 75 -6.85 -6.18 27.65
C GLY A 75 -6.93 -7.41 28.56
N GLY A 76 -6.59 -8.59 28.05
CA GLY A 76 -6.58 -9.82 28.83
C GLY A 76 -5.54 -9.81 29.96
N ILE A 77 -4.37 -9.20 29.75
CA ILE A 77 -3.35 -9.04 30.81
C ILE A 77 -3.85 -8.13 31.92
N LYS A 78 -4.56 -7.03 31.59
CA LYS A 78 -5.18 -6.16 32.61
C LYS A 78 -6.23 -6.89 33.43
N GLU A 79 -7.10 -7.66 32.78
CA GLU A 79 -8.13 -8.44 33.48
C GLU A 79 -7.52 -9.46 34.47
N ILE A 80 -6.41 -10.11 34.09
CA ILE A 80 -5.65 -10.99 35.00
C ILE A 80 -5.06 -10.19 36.17
N ASN A 81 -4.52 -8.99 35.91
CA ASN A 81 -3.93 -8.15 36.94
C ASN A 81 -4.97 -7.64 37.95
N ASP A 82 -6.12 -7.19 37.45
CA ASP A 82 -7.23 -6.72 38.27
C ASP A 82 -7.77 -7.86 39.14
N GLY A 83 -8.00 -9.05 38.56
CA GLY A 83 -8.44 -10.23 39.30
C GLY A 83 -7.43 -10.73 40.35
N LEU A 84 -6.13 -10.51 40.15
CA LEU A 84 -5.10 -10.81 41.15
C LEU A 84 -5.02 -9.76 42.27
N THR A 85 -5.37 -8.51 41.98
CA THR A 85 -5.33 -7.39 42.94
C THR A 85 -6.58 -7.35 43.81
N ASP A 86 -7.73 -7.80 43.27
CA ASP A 86 -9.00 -7.91 43.97
C ASP A 86 -9.09 -9.15 44.90
N ALA A 87 -8.11 -10.06 44.83
CA ALA A 87 -7.99 -11.26 45.66
C ALA A 87 -7.13 -11.03 46.92
#